data_AF-A0A962SR30-F1
#
_entry.id   AF-A0A962SR30-F1
#
_cell.length_a   1.000
_cell.length_b   1.000
_cell.length_c   1.000
_cell.angle_alpha   90.00
_cell.angle_beta   90.00
_cell.angle_gamma   90.00
#
_symmetry.space_group_name_H-M   'P 1'
#
loop_
_entity.id
_entity.type
_entity.pdbx_description
1 polymer ?
#
loop_
_entity_poly.entity_id
_entity_poly.type
_entity_poly.pdbx_seq_one_letter_code
_entity_poly.pdbx_strand_id
1 'polypeptide(L)'
;RRMIDDDVSNRLRRTDRRGLARRYLNEEVKELTSRISSANIPATLDQLGVRFTGAKPEKNRYPVDVVLATNMISVGVDVPRLGLMICSGQPKTTAEYIQATSRVGRDDERPGLVVTLCNIYRPRDRSHFERFAAWHESFYRAVEATSVTPFSSRAVERGLAGVTVALARHGLAAMTPPRGAERVNAERAQLGFVSELISRRAETHDRQL
;
A
#
# COMPACT_ATOMS: atom_id res chain seq x y z
N ARG A 1 -7.26 9.00 19.94
CA ARG A 1 -8.65 8.56 19.70
C ARG A 1 -9.62 9.52 20.36
N ARG A 2 -9.75 9.51 21.69
CA ARG A 2 -10.67 10.40 22.45
C ARG A 2 -10.64 11.89 22.08
N MET A 3 -9.45 12.49 21.94
CA MET A 3 -9.33 13.89 21.50
C MET A 3 -9.87 14.14 20.08
N ILE A 4 -9.71 13.20 19.16
CA ILE A 4 -10.27 13.31 17.81
C ILE A 4 -11.77 13.08 17.86
N ASP A 5 -12.22 12.04 18.57
CA ASP A 5 -13.63 11.72 18.75
C ASP A 5 -14.40 12.93 19.28
N ASP A 6 -13.87 13.61 20.30
CA ASP A 6 -14.53 14.72 20.96
C ASP A 6 -14.31 16.06 20.23
N ASP A 7 -13.07 16.49 20.01
CA ASP A 7 -12.80 17.85 19.50
C ASP A 7 -13.13 17.99 18.02
N VAL A 8 -12.73 17.01 17.20
CA VAL A 8 -12.95 17.09 15.74
C VAL A 8 -14.44 16.95 15.45
N SER A 9 -15.13 15.98 16.06
CA SER A 9 -16.56 15.80 15.83
C SER A 9 -17.38 17.02 16.28
N ASN A 10 -17.05 17.60 17.44
CA ASN A 10 -17.74 18.80 17.92
C ASN A 10 -17.51 20.01 17.00
N ARG A 11 -16.30 20.18 16.46
CA ARG A 11 -16.00 21.26 15.50
C ARG A 11 -16.68 21.03 14.15
N LEU A 12 -16.67 19.79 13.65
CA LEU A 12 -17.31 19.43 12.37
C LEU A 12 -18.83 19.55 12.43
N ARG A 13 -19.47 19.33 13.59
CA ARG A 13 -20.91 19.58 13.78
C ARG A 13 -21.31 21.05 13.69
N ARG A 14 -20.36 21.97 13.89
CA ARG A 14 -20.58 23.43 13.94
C ARG A 14 -19.97 24.15 12.73
N THR A 15 -19.67 23.44 11.64
CA THR A 15 -19.10 24.04 10.42
C THR A 15 -20.08 24.95 9.69
N ASP A 16 -21.38 24.71 9.86
CA ASP A 16 -22.48 25.57 9.40
C ASP A 16 -22.36 27.01 9.92
N ARG A 17 -21.93 27.18 11.17
CA ARG A 17 -21.66 28.51 11.76
C ARG A 17 -20.52 29.27 11.09
N ARG A 18 -19.74 28.59 10.24
CA ARG A 18 -18.62 29.15 9.48
C ARG A 18 -18.95 29.27 7.98
N GLY A 19 -20.22 29.10 7.59
CA GLY A 19 -20.65 29.16 6.19
C GLY A 19 -20.33 27.90 5.37
N LEU A 20 -19.96 26.79 6.02
CA LEU A 20 -19.67 25.52 5.37
C LEU A 20 -20.87 24.57 5.49
N ALA A 21 -20.98 23.61 4.57
CA ALA A 21 -22.04 22.60 4.66
C ALA A 21 -21.96 21.81 5.98
N ARG A 22 -23.13 21.48 6.54
CA ARG A 22 -23.25 20.68 7.77
C ARG A 22 -22.75 19.27 7.52
N ARG A 23 -21.87 18.76 8.40
CA ARG A 23 -21.44 17.36 8.34
C ARG A 23 -22.37 16.45 9.15
N TYR A 24 -22.74 15.33 8.54
CA TYR A 24 -23.41 14.22 9.21
C TYR A 24 -22.33 13.20 9.58
N LEU A 25 -21.95 13.19 10.86
CA LEU A 25 -20.85 12.37 11.35
C LEU A 25 -21.38 11.03 11.86
N ASN A 26 -20.65 9.96 11.57
CA ASN A 26 -20.73 8.73 12.34
C ASN A 26 -19.70 8.83 13.49
N GLU A 27 -20.06 8.50 14.73
CA GLU A 27 -19.23 8.75 15.92
C GLU A 27 -18.01 7.82 16.03
N GLU A 28 -17.87 6.87 15.11
CA GLU A 28 -16.77 5.92 15.12
C GLU A 28 -15.58 6.40 14.27
N VAL A 29 -14.51 6.86 14.91
CA VAL A 29 -13.22 7.07 14.24
C VAL A 29 -12.71 5.74 13.70
N LYS A 30 -12.46 5.73 12.39
CA LYS A 30 -11.88 4.57 11.69
C LYS A 30 -10.37 4.56 11.87
N GLU A 31 -9.80 3.36 11.93
CA GLU A 31 -8.36 3.17 11.96
C GLU A 31 -7.91 2.24 10.82
N LEU A 32 -6.66 2.39 10.41
CA LEU A 32 -5.93 1.51 9.51
C LEU A 32 -4.59 1.22 10.19
N THR A 33 -4.67 0.46 11.27
CA THR A 33 -3.52 0.10 12.12
C THR A 33 -3.44 -1.41 12.27
N SER A 34 -2.33 -1.92 12.78
CA SER A 34 -2.16 -3.35 13.07
C SER A 34 -3.14 -3.89 14.13
N ARG A 35 -3.92 -3.02 14.79
CA ARG A 35 -4.92 -3.39 15.80
C ARG A 35 -6.26 -3.82 15.18
N ILE A 36 -6.46 -3.57 13.89
CA ILE A 36 -7.70 -3.94 13.19
C ILE A 36 -7.47 -5.22 12.39
N SER A 37 -8.45 -6.12 12.42
CA SER A 37 -8.46 -7.34 11.62
C SER A 37 -8.31 -7.01 10.13
N SER A 38 -7.45 -7.74 9.43
CA SER A 38 -7.25 -7.60 7.98
C SER A 38 -8.56 -7.73 7.19
N ALA A 39 -9.52 -8.51 7.69
CA ALA A 39 -10.85 -8.67 7.09
C ALA A 39 -11.67 -7.36 7.05
N ASN A 40 -11.41 -6.43 7.97
CA ASN A 40 -12.14 -5.16 8.06
C ASN A 40 -11.49 -4.02 7.24
N ILE A 41 -10.28 -4.25 6.72
CA ILE A 41 -9.56 -3.26 5.93
C ILE A 41 -10.35 -2.91 4.67
N PRO A 42 -10.78 -3.85 3.80
CA PRO A 42 -11.48 -3.52 2.57
C PRO A 42 -12.73 -2.66 2.79
N ALA A 43 -13.54 -3.01 3.80
CA ALA A 43 -14.75 -2.24 4.15
C ALA A 43 -14.43 -0.80 4.58
N THR A 44 -13.34 -0.60 5.33
CA THR A 44 -12.89 0.73 5.75
C THR A 44 -12.40 1.55 4.55
N LEU A 45 -11.71 0.93 3.60
CA LEU A 45 -11.25 1.57 2.37
C LEU A 45 -12.41 1.96 1.45
N ASP A 46 -13.38 1.06 1.28
CA ASP A 46 -14.61 1.34 0.54
C ASP A 46 -15.41 2.50 1.16
N GLN A 47 -15.36 2.64 2.48
CA GLN A 47 -15.99 3.76 3.18
C GLN A 47 -15.20 5.06 3.02
N LEU A 48 -13.86 4.99 3.00
CA LEU A 48 -13.00 6.15 2.74
C LEU A 48 -13.20 6.75 1.34
N GLY A 49 -13.59 5.94 0.36
CA GLY A 49 -13.97 6.40 -0.98
C GLY A 49 -15.26 7.22 -1.04
N VAL A 50 -16.10 7.18 0.00
CA VAL A 50 -17.39 7.89 0.02
C VAL A 50 -17.17 9.39 0.14
N ARG A 51 -17.65 10.15 -0.84
CA ARG A 51 -17.53 11.60 -0.89
C ARG A 51 -18.58 12.28 0.00
N PHE A 52 -18.21 13.38 0.62
CA PHE A 52 -19.14 14.27 1.30
C PHE A 52 -19.87 15.14 0.28
N THR A 53 -21.19 15.07 0.25
CA THR A 53 -22.05 15.79 -0.73
C THR A 53 -22.82 16.95 -0.11
N GLY A 54 -22.68 17.21 1.20
CA GLY A 54 -23.48 18.22 1.92
C GLY A 54 -24.92 17.81 2.24
N ALA A 55 -25.41 16.73 1.64
CA ALA A 55 -26.72 16.15 1.93
C ALA A 55 -26.62 15.06 3.01
N LYS A 56 -27.77 14.71 3.61
CA LYS A 56 -27.87 13.56 4.51
C LYS A 56 -27.52 12.29 3.71
N PRO A 57 -26.59 11.44 4.18
CA PRO A 57 -26.17 10.27 3.42
C PRO A 57 -27.31 9.27 3.21
N GLU A 58 -27.40 8.75 1.99
CA GLU A 58 -28.31 7.66 1.64
C GLU A 58 -27.82 6.32 2.23
N LYS A 59 -28.76 5.44 2.62
CA LYS A 59 -28.47 4.07 3.07
C LYS A 59 -27.48 3.95 4.25
N ASN A 60 -27.42 4.95 5.15
CA ASN A 60 -26.50 4.99 6.29
C ASN A 60 -24.99 4.87 5.93
N ARG A 61 -24.60 5.19 4.68
CA ARG A 61 -23.18 5.16 4.28
C ARG A 61 -22.54 6.52 4.49
N TYR A 62 -22.05 6.75 5.71
CA TYR A 62 -21.43 8.03 6.10
C TYR A 62 -20.02 8.16 5.53
N PRO A 63 -19.64 9.33 4.97
CA PRO A 63 -18.27 9.59 4.58
C PRO A 63 -17.36 9.58 5.80
N VAL A 64 -16.16 9.03 5.66
CA VAL A 64 -15.14 9.10 6.72
C VAL A 64 -14.45 10.48 6.65
N ASP A 65 -14.45 11.18 7.77
CA ASP A 65 -13.82 12.50 7.91
C ASP A 65 -12.37 12.42 8.37
N VAL A 66 -12.07 11.50 9.29
CA VAL A 66 -10.73 11.26 9.84
C VAL A 66 -10.48 9.77 9.91
N VAL A 67 -9.29 9.36 9.48
CA VAL A 67 -8.78 8.00 9.65
C VAL A 67 -7.43 8.05 10.34
N LEU A 68 -7.26 7.20 11.36
CA LEU A 68 -5.97 7.00 12.02
C LEU A 68 -5.23 5.87 11.33
N ALA A 69 -4.09 6.14 10.72
CA ALA A 69 -3.34 5.12 10.00
C ALA A 69 -1.88 5.01 10.46
N THR A 70 -1.34 3.80 10.39
CA THR A 70 0.12 3.56 10.39
C THR A 70 0.59 3.39 8.95
N ASN A 71 1.70 2.67 8.73
CA ASN A 71 2.21 2.29 7.41
C ASN A 71 1.16 1.60 6.51
N MET A 72 0.04 1.12 7.06
CA MET A 72 -1.06 0.54 6.27
C MET A 72 -1.68 1.52 5.25
N ILE A 73 -1.51 2.84 5.40
CA ILE A 73 -1.92 3.82 4.37
C ILE A 73 -0.99 3.82 3.15
N SER A 74 0.25 3.36 3.30
CA SER A 74 1.25 3.39 2.23
C SER A 74 1.02 2.28 1.20
N VAL A 75 0.36 1.19 1.60
CA VAL A 75 0.15 -0.02 0.80
C VAL A 75 -1.05 0.13 -0.13
N GLY A 76 -0.81 0.34 -1.44
CA GLY A 76 -1.74 0.04 -2.55
C GLY A 76 -3.14 0.68 -2.58
N VAL A 77 -3.60 1.37 -1.52
CA VAL A 77 -4.95 1.90 -1.43
C VAL A 77 -5.07 3.18 -2.25
N ASP A 78 -6.04 3.21 -3.17
CA ASP A 78 -6.39 4.42 -3.91
C ASP A 78 -7.62 5.11 -3.31
N VAL A 79 -7.38 6.14 -2.49
CA VAL A 79 -8.44 7.04 -1.99
C VAL A 79 -8.12 8.45 -2.49
N PRO A 80 -8.72 8.90 -3.61
CA PRO A 80 -8.36 10.19 -4.21
C PRO A 80 -8.75 11.40 -3.34
N ARG A 81 -9.70 11.24 -2.41
CA ARG A 81 -10.32 12.36 -1.68
C ARG A 81 -9.59 12.84 -0.41
N LEU A 82 -8.42 12.28 -0.09
CA LEU A 82 -7.66 12.70 1.09
C LEU A 82 -7.00 14.05 0.82
N GLY A 83 -7.42 15.09 1.54
CA GLY A 83 -6.92 16.46 1.37
C GLY A 83 -5.97 16.94 2.47
N LEU A 84 -5.90 16.26 3.61
CA LEU A 84 -5.04 16.62 4.74
C LEU A 84 -4.42 15.37 5.36
N MET A 85 -3.11 15.41 5.60
CA MET A 85 -2.40 14.42 6.42
C MET A 85 -1.58 15.10 7.49
N ILE A 86 -1.66 14.56 8.70
CA ILE A 86 -0.74 14.85 9.79
C ILE A 86 0.20 13.66 9.92
N CYS A 87 1.45 13.84 9.51
CA CYS A 87 2.50 12.84 9.68
C CYS A 87 3.11 13.02 11.07
N SER A 88 2.70 12.17 12.02
CA SER A 88 3.13 12.24 13.42
C SER A 88 4.46 11.52 13.63
N GLY A 89 5.56 12.28 13.61
CA GLY A 89 6.94 11.80 13.67
C GLY A 89 7.46 11.37 12.31
N GLN A 90 8.78 11.24 12.19
CA GLN A 90 9.39 10.77 10.95
C GLN A 90 9.13 9.27 10.76
N PRO A 91 8.60 8.82 9.60
CA PRO A 91 8.51 7.40 9.24
C PRO A 91 9.84 6.68 9.34
N LYS A 92 9.83 5.34 9.38
CA LYS A 92 11.09 4.59 9.55
C LYS A 92 11.97 4.68 8.32
N THR A 93 11.36 4.68 7.14
CA THR A 93 12.06 4.73 5.86
C THR A 93 11.62 5.92 5.03
N THR A 94 12.48 6.39 4.15
CA THR A 94 12.14 7.44 3.19
C THR A 94 11.09 6.94 2.20
N ALA A 95 11.16 5.67 1.80
CA ALA A 95 10.13 5.06 0.96
C ALA A 95 8.73 5.11 1.60
N GLU A 96 8.61 4.77 2.89
CA GLU A 96 7.34 4.86 3.62
C GLU A 96 6.81 6.29 3.68
N TYR A 97 7.68 7.27 3.91
CA TYR A 97 7.31 8.68 3.90
C TYR A 97 6.69 9.07 2.55
N ILE A 98 7.38 8.82 1.44
CA ILE A 98 6.90 9.14 0.09
C ILE A 98 5.57 8.45 -0.20
N GLN A 99 5.48 7.15 0.07
CA GLN A 99 4.28 6.36 -0.22
C GLN A 99 3.08 6.79 0.62
N ALA A 100 3.29 7.26 1.85
CA ALA A 100 2.21 7.74 2.70
C ALA A 100 1.79 9.16 2.33
N THR A 101 2.72 10.10 2.19
CA THR A 101 2.41 11.52 1.93
C THR A 101 1.85 11.74 0.53
N SER A 102 2.26 10.96 -0.47
CA SER A 102 1.70 10.97 -1.83
C SER A 102 0.25 10.47 -1.94
N ARG A 103 -0.37 10.04 -0.82
CA ARG A 103 -1.80 9.71 -0.77
C ARG A 103 -2.68 10.94 -0.61
N VAL A 104 -2.11 12.09 -0.25
CA VAL A 104 -2.85 13.35 -0.07
C VAL A 104 -2.69 14.26 -1.27
N GLY A 105 -3.77 14.95 -1.65
CA GLY A 105 -3.75 15.89 -2.77
C GLY A 105 -3.73 15.23 -4.14
N ARG A 106 -4.41 14.09 -4.28
CA ARG A 106 -4.55 13.35 -5.55
C ARG A 106 -5.68 13.85 -6.45
N ASP A 107 -6.48 14.80 -5.97
CA ASP A 107 -7.58 15.40 -6.72
C ASP A 107 -7.07 16.74 -7.29
N ASP A 108 -6.86 16.82 -8.60
CA ASP A 108 -6.27 17.99 -9.27
C ASP A 108 -7.12 19.26 -9.08
N GLU A 109 -8.42 19.13 -8.76
CA GLU A 109 -9.31 20.25 -8.49
C GLU A 109 -9.18 20.78 -7.05
N ARG A 110 -8.43 20.09 -6.17
CA ARG A 110 -8.42 20.38 -4.73
C ARG A 110 -6.99 20.33 -4.16
N PRO A 111 -6.55 21.36 -3.42
CA PRO A 111 -5.23 21.34 -2.82
C PRO A 111 -5.11 20.25 -1.75
N GLY A 112 -3.95 19.59 -1.71
CA GLY A 112 -3.54 18.71 -0.61
C GLY A 112 -2.58 19.41 0.34
N LEU A 113 -2.69 19.12 1.63
CA LEU A 113 -1.74 19.59 2.65
C LEU A 113 -1.22 18.43 3.48
N VAL A 114 0.11 18.33 3.57
CA VAL A 114 0.79 17.40 4.47
C VAL A 114 1.52 18.21 5.53
N VAL A 115 1.24 17.94 6.80
CA VAL A 115 1.90 18.55 7.95
C VAL A 115 2.72 17.49 8.67
N THR A 116 4.03 17.62 8.66
CA THR A 116 4.94 16.74 9.40
C THR A 116 5.19 17.31 10.80
N LEU A 117 4.83 16.55 11.83
CA LEU A 117 5.03 16.91 13.23
C LEU A 117 6.18 16.10 13.80
N CYS A 118 7.36 16.71 13.97
CA CYS A 118 8.53 16.06 14.56
C CYS A 118 8.50 16.14 16.10
N ASN A 119 8.86 15.06 16.78
CA ASN A 119 8.98 15.07 18.23
C ASN A 119 10.41 15.47 18.67
N ILE A 120 10.56 16.63 19.33
CA ILE A 120 11.84 17.17 19.80
C ILE A 120 12.60 16.25 20.76
N TYR A 121 11.88 15.39 21.51
CA TYR A 121 12.48 14.46 22.46
C TYR A 121 13.02 13.19 21.80
N ARG A 122 12.75 12.99 20.50
CA ARG A 122 13.30 11.88 19.72
C ARG A 122 14.48 12.40 18.89
N PRO A 123 15.73 11.97 19.17
CA PRO A 123 16.91 12.45 18.47
C PRO A 123 16.82 12.32 16.93
N ARG A 124 16.20 11.23 16.43
CA ARG A 124 15.97 11.02 15.00
C ARG A 124 15.08 12.10 14.38
N ASP A 125 13.94 12.37 15.01
CA ASP A 125 12.98 13.37 14.52
C ASP A 125 13.60 14.77 14.57
N ARG A 126 14.35 15.10 15.62
CA ARG A 126 15.11 16.35 15.71
C ARG A 126 16.11 16.50 14.56
N SER A 127 16.91 15.47 14.31
CA SER A 127 17.91 15.47 13.22
C SER A 127 17.26 15.64 11.83
N HIS A 128 16.09 15.05 11.61
CA HIS A 128 15.30 15.26 10.40
C HIS A 128 14.73 16.67 10.32
N PHE A 129 14.18 17.19 11.42
CA PHE A 129 13.64 18.55 11.47
C PHE A 129 14.70 19.60 11.13
N GLU A 130 15.90 19.49 11.72
CA GLU A 130 17.02 20.41 11.48
C GLU A 130 17.49 20.46 10.00
N ARG A 131 17.24 19.40 9.23
CA ARG A 131 17.62 19.30 7.81
C ARG A 131 16.43 19.17 6.87
N PHE A 132 15.21 19.47 7.35
CA PHE A 132 13.98 19.06 6.68
C PHE A 132 13.90 19.57 5.23
N ALA A 133 14.17 20.86 5.00
CA ALA A 133 14.10 21.45 3.66
C ALA A 133 15.10 20.79 2.69
N ALA A 134 16.39 20.77 3.05
CA ALA A 134 17.44 20.19 2.21
C ALA A 134 17.22 18.68 1.97
N TRP A 135 16.73 17.95 2.96
CA TRP A 135 16.34 16.56 2.79
C TRP A 135 15.13 16.43 1.86
N HIS A 136 14.09 17.25 2.02
CA HIS A 136 12.86 17.16 1.23
C HIS A 136 13.05 17.60 -0.23
N GLU A 137 14.01 18.47 -0.52
CA GLU A 137 14.40 18.81 -1.90
C GLU A 137 15.11 17.63 -2.62
N SER A 138 15.58 16.65 -1.85
CA SER A 138 16.44 15.57 -2.36
C SER A 138 16.05 14.18 -1.86
N PHE A 139 14.82 14.00 -1.33
CA PHE A 139 14.48 12.81 -0.53
C PHE A 139 14.58 11.52 -1.34
N TYR A 140 14.41 11.56 -2.67
CA TYR A 140 14.55 10.36 -3.52
C TYR A 140 15.94 9.71 -3.41
N ARG A 141 17.00 10.49 -3.13
CA ARG A 141 18.36 9.94 -2.92
C ARG A 141 18.50 9.15 -1.61
N ALA A 142 17.61 9.41 -0.66
CA ALA A 142 17.60 8.80 0.66
C ALA A 142 16.66 7.57 0.71
N VAL A 143 16.07 7.19 -0.42
CA VAL A 143 15.31 5.94 -0.55
C VAL A 143 16.27 4.78 -0.38
N GLU A 144 15.96 3.94 0.59
CA GLU A 144 16.76 2.79 0.96
C GLU A 144 16.81 1.79 -0.21
N ALA A 145 18.02 1.38 -0.59
CA ALA A 145 18.20 0.32 -1.57
C ALA A 145 17.55 -0.96 -1.03
N THR A 146 16.68 -1.59 -1.82
CA THR A 146 16.14 -2.90 -1.45
C THR A 146 17.24 -3.93 -1.73
N SER A 147 17.88 -4.43 -0.67
CA SER A 147 18.84 -5.52 -0.80
C SER A 147 18.10 -6.83 -1.04
N VAL A 148 17.90 -7.18 -2.31
CA VAL A 148 17.56 -8.56 -2.70
C VAL A 148 18.84 -9.29 -3.08
N THR A 149 18.92 -10.58 -2.78
CA THR A 149 19.94 -11.48 -3.33
C THR A 149 19.28 -12.28 -4.45
N PRO A 150 19.40 -11.85 -5.72
CA PRO A 150 18.88 -12.61 -6.85
C PRO A 150 19.42 -14.04 -6.80
N PHE A 151 18.60 -15.00 -7.24
CA PHE A 151 18.99 -16.41 -7.32
C PHE A 151 19.50 -17.04 -6.01
N SER A 152 19.18 -16.47 -4.84
CA SER A 152 19.42 -17.18 -3.58
C SER A 152 18.81 -18.58 -3.63
N SER A 153 19.47 -19.56 -2.99
CA SER A 153 19.04 -20.97 -3.04
C SER A 153 17.57 -21.16 -2.71
N ARG A 154 17.05 -20.42 -1.71
CA ARG A 154 15.63 -20.40 -1.33
C ARG A 154 14.71 -19.81 -2.40
N ALA A 155 15.14 -18.77 -3.10
CA ALA A 155 14.36 -18.17 -4.19
C ALA A 155 14.27 -19.14 -5.39
N VAL A 156 15.39 -19.79 -5.73
CA VAL A 156 15.43 -20.81 -6.80
C VAL A 156 14.57 -22.02 -6.43
N GLU A 157 14.72 -22.56 -5.23
CA GLU A 157 13.94 -23.70 -4.73
C GLU A 157 12.42 -23.42 -4.80
N ARG A 158 11.98 -22.23 -4.35
CA ARG A 158 10.57 -21.85 -4.42
C ARG A 158 10.06 -21.60 -5.84
N GLY A 159 10.90 -21.01 -6.70
CA GLY A 159 10.51 -20.68 -8.08
C GLY A 159 10.50 -21.89 -9.03
N LEU A 160 11.36 -22.88 -8.79
CA LEU A 160 11.59 -23.99 -9.71
C LEU A 160 10.35 -24.81 -10.01
N ALA A 161 9.49 -25.04 -9.01
CA ALA A 161 8.23 -25.77 -9.21
C ALA A 161 7.30 -25.05 -10.19
N GLY A 162 7.13 -23.73 -10.02
CA GLY A 162 6.30 -22.90 -10.91
C GLY A 162 6.85 -22.85 -12.33
N VAL A 163 8.17 -22.68 -12.48
CA VAL A 163 8.85 -22.67 -13.79
C VAL A 163 8.68 -24.02 -14.50
N THR A 164 8.89 -25.14 -13.77
CA THR A 164 8.72 -26.49 -14.31
C THR A 164 7.30 -26.70 -14.84
N VAL A 165 6.28 -26.32 -14.06
CA VAL A 165 4.88 -26.46 -14.46
C VAL A 165 4.55 -25.56 -15.66
N ALA A 166 5.03 -24.31 -15.67
CA ALA A 166 4.82 -23.39 -16.77
C ALA A 166 5.44 -23.92 -18.08
N LEU A 167 6.68 -24.40 -18.03
CA LEU A 167 7.37 -25.00 -19.18
C LEU A 167 6.64 -26.25 -19.69
N ALA A 168 6.19 -27.14 -18.80
CA ALA A 168 5.43 -28.32 -19.19
C ALA A 168 4.11 -27.94 -19.88
N ARG A 169 3.35 -26.99 -19.30
CA ARG A 169 2.04 -26.57 -19.83
C ARG A 169 2.11 -25.81 -21.15
N HIS A 170 3.12 -24.96 -21.31
CA HIS A 170 3.26 -24.11 -22.50
C HIS A 170 4.15 -24.72 -23.58
N GLY A 171 5.06 -25.63 -23.21
CA GLY A 171 5.93 -26.32 -24.16
C GLY A 171 5.30 -27.56 -24.80
N LEU A 172 4.25 -28.13 -24.18
CA LEU A 172 3.51 -29.26 -24.74
C LEU A 172 2.05 -28.88 -25.01
N ALA A 173 1.66 -28.85 -26.28
CA ALA A 173 0.32 -28.45 -26.72
C ALA A 173 -0.82 -29.25 -26.04
N ALA A 174 -0.59 -30.53 -25.76
CA ALA A 174 -1.55 -31.39 -25.06
C ALA A 174 -1.86 -30.94 -23.62
N MET A 175 -0.96 -30.18 -22.99
CA MET A 175 -1.09 -29.70 -21.60
C MET A 175 -1.53 -28.23 -21.50
N THR A 176 -1.56 -27.51 -22.62
CA THR A 176 -1.94 -26.08 -22.68
C THR A 176 -3.39 -25.81 -22.27
N PRO A 177 -4.41 -26.58 -22.71
CA PRO A 177 -5.80 -26.35 -22.33
C PRO A 177 -6.01 -26.33 -20.80
N PRO A 178 -7.07 -25.69 -20.27
CA PRO A 178 -7.27 -25.55 -18.82
C PRO A 178 -7.13 -26.87 -18.04
N ARG A 179 -7.80 -27.94 -18.51
CA ARG A 179 -7.73 -29.29 -17.93
C ARG A 179 -6.57 -30.16 -18.44
N GLY A 180 -5.75 -29.65 -19.36
CA GLY A 180 -4.62 -30.37 -19.94
C GLY A 180 -3.55 -30.81 -18.92
N ALA A 181 -3.41 -30.09 -17.80
CA ALA A 181 -2.49 -30.48 -16.73
C ALA A 181 -2.84 -31.82 -16.05
N GLU A 182 -4.10 -32.24 -16.08
CA GLU A 182 -4.52 -33.53 -15.53
C GLU A 182 -3.87 -34.71 -16.28
N ARG A 183 -3.41 -34.48 -17.52
CA ARG A 183 -2.75 -35.47 -18.38
C ARG A 183 -1.26 -35.64 -18.10
N VAL A 184 -0.69 -34.97 -17.10
CA VAL A 184 0.75 -34.99 -16.81
C VAL A 184 1.34 -36.40 -16.70
N ASN A 185 0.61 -37.35 -16.10
CA ASN A 185 1.07 -38.73 -15.97
C ASN A 185 1.13 -39.47 -17.31
N ALA A 186 0.18 -39.19 -18.22
CA ALA A 186 0.15 -39.78 -19.56
C ALA A 186 1.23 -39.17 -20.47
N GLU A 187 1.48 -37.87 -20.34
CA GLU A 187 2.45 -37.15 -21.18
C GLU A 187 3.87 -37.11 -20.57
N ARG A 188 4.10 -37.76 -19.41
CA ARG A 188 5.36 -37.67 -18.65
C ARG A 188 6.60 -37.97 -19.48
N ALA A 189 6.51 -38.93 -20.40
CA ALA A 189 7.60 -39.30 -21.30
C ALA A 189 8.02 -38.16 -22.25
N GLN A 190 7.09 -37.28 -22.61
CA GLN A 190 7.33 -36.14 -23.51
C GLN A 190 7.84 -34.89 -22.77
N LEU A 191 7.86 -34.89 -21.42
CA LEU A 191 8.25 -33.72 -20.62
C LEU A 191 9.76 -33.64 -20.32
N GLY A 192 10.58 -34.53 -20.88
CA GLY A 192 12.03 -34.53 -20.68
C GLY A 192 12.71 -33.20 -21.05
N PHE A 193 12.18 -32.50 -22.07
CA PHE A 193 12.69 -31.20 -22.51
C PHE A 193 12.66 -30.14 -21.41
N VAL A 194 11.74 -30.23 -20.44
CA VAL A 194 11.62 -29.25 -19.34
C VAL A 194 12.88 -29.28 -18.47
N SER A 195 13.34 -30.48 -18.10
CA SER A 195 14.56 -30.66 -17.33
C SER A 195 15.77 -30.20 -18.12
N GLU A 196 15.85 -30.56 -19.41
CA GLU A 196 16.95 -30.16 -20.28
C GLU A 196 17.05 -28.64 -20.43
N LEU A 197 15.93 -27.95 -20.61
CA LEU A 197 15.89 -26.50 -20.79
C LEU A 197 16.28 -25.75 -19.52
N ILE A 198 15.88 -26.25 -18.35
CA ILE A 198 16.31 -25.71 -17.05
C ILE A 198 17.81 -25.92 -16.86
N SER A 199 18.33 -27.13 -17.12
CA SER A 199 19.76 -27.44 -16.99
C SER A 199 20.61 -26.57 -17.93
N ARG A 200 20.23 -26.47 -19.21
CA ARG A 200 20.92 -25.63 -20.20
C ARG A 200 20.91 -24.15 -19.79
N ARG A 201 19.80 -23.68 -19.20
CA ARG A 201 19.72 -22.31 -18.69
C ARG A 201 20.63 -22.08 -17.48
N ALA A 202 20.75 -23.08 -16.60
CA ALA A 202 21.64 -23.02 -15.44
C ALA A 202 23.12 -23.02 -15.85
N GLU A 203 23.50 -23.82 -16.86
CA GLU A 203 24.86 -23.87 -17.41
C GLU A 203 25.29 -22.57 -18.09
N THR A 204 24.35 -21.89 -18.74
CA THR A 204 24.58 -20.61 -19.43
C THR A 204 24.41 -19.38 -18.53
N HIS A 205 24.20 -19.58 -17.22
CA HIS A 205 24.06 -18.48 -16.28
C HIS A 205 25.42 -17.88 -15.93
N ASP A 206 25.67 -16.67 -16.43
CA ASP A 206 26.86 -15.89 -16.07
C ASP A 206 26.80 -15.45 -14.61
N ARG A 207 27.87 -15.70 -13.85
CA ARG A 207 27.98 -15.33 -12.42
C ARG A 207 28.24 -13.84 -12.20
N GLN A 208 28.53 -13.07 -13.26
CA GLN A 208 28.85 -11.64 -13.19
C GLN A 208 27.65 -10.72 -13.49
N LEU A 209 26.47 -11.28 -13.75
CA LEU A 209 25.17 -10.58 -13.85
C LEU A 209 24.26 -10.96 -12.68
#